data_AF-A0AAD0RJ70-F1
#
_entry.id   AF-A0AAD0RJ70-F1
#
_cell.length_a   1.000
_cell.length_b   1.000
_cell.length_c   1.000
_cell.angle_alpha   90.00
_cell.angle_beta   90.00
_cell.angle_gamma   90.00
#
_symmetry.space_group_name_H-M   'P 1'
#
loop_
_entity.id
_entity.type
_entity.pdbx_description
1 polymer ?
#
loop_
_entity_poly.entity_id
_entity_poly.type
_entity_poly.pdbx_seq_one_letter_code
_entity_poly.pdbx_strand_id
1 'polypeptide(L)'
;MGELLGIEKVGIKDNFFSLGGDSILSTQVVARAKRAGLTFTIKDMFNYQTIQELAPVVMSNAAIVIPQEAVVGEQLLTPIQKQFLEKHLANPNHYNQAVLLNAPEGMQLSELETIAKSVISRHDVLRLKFGFEQNQYCYIPESDIDISTVVQEVSFTEIADSEQAKAIELFCGGLQESLNINSGETFKLALIHLGNGRLKLFILGHHLIIDGVSWRIIMADLEQAWEDLKSGNDVLLSDKTTSYQFWGQTLSDYACSDDLLSQREYWIDQLSKYEQHNIECLADTQDSNISTASFAVSEEDTAQLVDSANSAYRTKVHELIIAAVFSAFRQWSDAETLRVDIEGHGRENIVDGIDLSDTVGWFTSIYPLMLNAPMNEPVGELIKLVKDSYRGVPDNGIGFGALRYLANDHEIQALDESTSSYNVVFNYLGQFDNISSAKSAFSFAEEKTGLSSSAENKIDDFITVNALIYQGRLKVDVSSIKVGEAQLAQLLSYLEQSIETVLLACHSKLAEQEMIAEYNELAHSLPKQVEAIEI
;
A
#
# COMPACT_ATOMS: atom_id res chain seq x y z
N MET A 1 -11.14 6.52 15.22
CA MET A 1 -11.98 5.68 14.33
C MET A 1 -12.85 6.54 13.43
N GLY A 2 -13.79 7.35 13.95
CA GLY A 2 -14.67 8.19 13.11
C GLY A 2 -13.94 9.03 12.06
N GLU A 3 -12.92 9.79 12.47
CA GLU A 3 -12.08 10.58 11.54
C GLU A 3 -11.39 9.75 10.44
N LEU A 4 -10.94 8.53 10.76
CA LEU A 4 -10.25 7.63 9.82
C LEU A 4 -11.20 6.89 8.89
N LEU A 5 -12.48 6.79 9.26
CA LEU A 5 -13.52 6.17 8.43
C LEU A 5 -14.32 7.22 7.66
N GLY A 6 -14.08 8.52 7.90
CA GLY A 6 -14.93 9.59 7.36
C GLY A 6 -16.35 9.63 7.97
N ILE A 7 -16.56 9.01 9.13
CA ILE A 7 -17.86 8.86 9.78
C ILE A 7 -17.94 9.76 11.02
N GLU A 8 -18.92 10.68 11.05
CA GLU A 8 -19.08 11.66 12.13
C GLU A 8 -19.33 10.99 13.51
N LYS A 9 -20.10 9.90 13.53
CA LYS A 9 -20.43 9.16 14.76
C LYS A 9 -20.26 7.66 14.56
N VAL A 10 -19.30 7.09 15.26
CA VAL A 10 -19.09 5.63 15.36
C VAL A 10 -19.61 5.19 16.73
N GLY A 11 -20.61 4.31 16.73
CA GLY A 11 -21.14 3.67 17.92
C GLY A 11 -20.16 2.66 18.49
N ILE A 12 -20.19 2.43 19.81
CA ILE A 12 -19.26 1.51 20.47
C ILE A 12 -19.42 0.03 20.06
N LYS A 13 -20.55 -0.31 19.42
CA LYS A 13 -20.89 -1.64 18.93
C LYS A 13 -20.76 -1.78 17.42
N ASP A 14 -20.39 -0.68 16.74
CA ASP A 14 -20.27 -0.72 15.29
C ASP A 14 -19.00 -1.48 14.94
N ASN A 15 -19.11 -2.42 14.01
CA ASN A 15 -18.00 -3.23 13.56
C ASN A 15 -17.10 -2.39 12.64
N PHE A 16 -15.83 -2.24 13.01
CA PHE A 16 -14.86 -1.43 12.28
C PHE A 16 -14.74 -1.81 10.81
N PHE A 17 -14.71 -3.11 10.49
CA PHE A 17 -14.55 -3.60 9.12
C PHE A 17 -15.85 -3.47 8.31
N SER A 18 -17.01 -3.58 8.96
CA SER A 18 -18.30 -3.30 8.31
C SER A 18 -18.48 -1.83 7.98
N LEU A 19 -17.78 -0.92 8.68
CA LEU A 19 -17.78 0.52 8.39
C LEU A 19 -16.76 0.92 7.31
N GLY A 20 -16.22 -0.03 6.54
CA GLY A 20 -15.21 0.23 5.51
C GLY A 20 -13.78 0.26 6.02
N GLY A 21 -13.53 -0.16 7.27
CA GLY A 21 -12.19 -0.35 7.80
C GLY A 21 -11.42 -1.46 7.06
N ASP A 22 -10.16 -1.22 6.74
CA ASP A 22 -9.25 -2.19 6.13
C ASP A 22 -7.96 -2.37 6.97
N SER A 23 -6.99 -3.14 6.49
CA SER A 23 -5.71 -3.37 7.19
C SER A 23 -4.84 -2.10 7.28
N ILE A 24 -4.91 -1.22 6.28
CA ILE A 24 -4.19 0.06 6.26
C ILE A 24 -4.80 1.01 7.31
N LEU A 25 -6.13 1.11 7.37
CA LEU A 25 -6.83 1.87 8.39
C LEU A 25 -6.65 1.28 9.78
N SER A 26 -6.58 -0.05 9.92
CA SER A 26 -6.27 -0.72 11.19
C SER A 26 -4.89 -0.31 11.70
N THR A 27 -3.88 -0.30 10.83
CA THR A 27 -2.53 0.18 11.16
C THR A 27 -2.56 1.64 11.61
N GLN A 28 -3.32 2.50 10.91
CA GLN A 28 -3.49 3.91 11.29
C GLN A 28 -4.21 4.09 12.63
N VAL A 29 -5.23 3.27 12.92
CA VAL A 29 -5.95 3.30 14.20
C VAL A 29 -5.00 2.97 15.35
N VAL A 30 -4.19 1.92 15.21
CA VAL A 30 -3.19 1.52 16.21
C VAL A 30 -2.17 2.64 16.41
N ALA A 31 -1.60 3.19 15.32
CA ALA A 31 -0.62 4.26 15.39
C ALA A 31 -1.18 5.52 16.07
N ARG A 32 -2.38 5.99 15.67
CA ARG A 32 -3.03 7.16 16.30
C ARG A 32 -3.39 6.91 17.77
N ALA A 33 -3.88 5.73 18.10
CA ALA A 33 -4.21 5.39 19.48
C ALA A 33 -2.96 5.40 20.38
N LYS A 34 -1.83 4.90 19.86
CA LYS A 34 -0.54 4.93 20.57
C LYS A 34 -0.09 6.36 20.86
N ARG A 35 -0.20 7.27 19.88
CA ARG A 35 0.09 8.70 20.07
C ARG A 35 -0.83 9.35 21.13
N ALA A 36 -2.03 8.81 21.32
CA ALA A 36 -2.94 9.20 22.39
C ALA A 36 -2.73 8.43 23.73
N GLY A 37 -1.68 7.62 23.84
CA GLY A 37 -1.35 6.85 25.05
C GLY A 37 -2.13 5.55 25.24
N LEU A 38 -2.76 5.02 24.19
CA LEU A 38 -3.52 3.76 24.20
C LEU A 38 -2.75 2.68 23.43
N THR A 39 -2.57 1.49 24.01
CA THR A 39 -1.75 0.43 23.40
C THR A 39 -2.58 -0.83 23.11
N PHE A 40 -2.60 -1.25 21.85
CA PHE A 40 -3.14 -2.53 21.38
C PHE A 40 -2.51 -2.87 20.02
N THR A 41 -2.68 -4.11 19.56
CA THR A 41 -2.09 -4.59 18.31
C THR A 41 -3.10 -4.59 17.16
N ILE A 42 -2.61 -4.68 15.93
CA ILE A 42 -3.46 -4.92 14.74
C ILE A 42 -4.23 -6.25 14.92
N LYS A 43 -3.60 -7.27 15.50
CA LYS A 43 -4.25 -8.55 15.82
C LYS A 43 -5.44 -8.37 16.78
N ASP A 44 -5.31 -7.49 17.77
CA ASP A 44 -6.42 -7.16 18.66
C ASP A 44 -7.58 -6.50 17.91
N MET A 45 -7.31 -5.61 16.96
CA MET A 45 -8.36 -5.02 16.11
C MET A 45 -9.14 -6.06 15.31
N PHE A 46 -8.47 -7.08 14.79
CA PHE A 46 -9.13 -8.18 14.05
C PHE A 46 -9.92 -9.12 14.97
N ASN A 47 -9.44 -9.34 16.21
CA ASN A 47 -10.10 -10.19 17.20
C ASN A 47 -11.27 -9.48 17.90
N TYR A 48 -11.17 -8.17 18.10
CA TYR A 48 -12.09 -7.34 18.87
C TYR A 48 -12.56 -6.16 18.00
N GLN A 49 -13.52 -6.44 17.13
CA GLN A 49 -13.84 -5.60 15.97
C GLN A 49 -14.72 -4.38 16.32
N THR A 50 -15.13 -4.25 17.58
CA THR A 50 -15.90 -3.13 18.11
C THR A 50 -15.15 -2.44 19.24
N ILE A 51 -15.40 -1.14 19.45
CA ILE A 51 -14.79 -0.38 20.55
C ILE A 51 -15.11 -1.03 21.90
N GLN A 52 -16.33 -1.54 22.08
CA GLN A 52 -16.77 -2.20 23.30
C GLN A 52 -15.94 -3.45 23.62
N GLU A 53 -15.60 -4.25 22.60
CA GLU A 53 -14.79 -5.47 22.76
C GLU A 53 -13.31 -5.18 22.91
N LEU A 54 -12.82 -4.12 22.25
CA LEU A 54 -11.41 -3.74 22.26
C LEU A 54 -11.01 -3.05 23.57
N ALA A 55 -11.90 -2.24 24.16
CA ALA A 55 -11.57 -1.42 25.33
C ALA A 55 -10.95 -2.20 26.52
N PRO A 56 -11.43 -3.39 26.91
CA PRO A 56 -10.80 -4.20 27.96
C PRO A 56 -9.35 -4.59 27.66
N VAL A 57 -9.03 -4.86 26.39
CA VAL A 57 -7.70 -5.31 25.93
C VAL A 57 -6.69 -4.17 26.00
N VAL A 58 -7.10 -2.98 25.58
CA VAL A 58 -6.31 -1.75 25.69
C VAL A 58 -5.89 -1.47 27.14
N MET A 59 -6.76 -1.79 28.10
CA MET A 59 -6.49 -1.56 29.52
C MET A 59 -5.57 -2.61 30.16
N SER A 60 -5.39 -3.78 29.53
CA SER A 60 -4.62 -4.90 30.11
C SER A 60 -3.22 -5.09 29.53
N ASN A 61 -2.93 -4.52 28.35
CA ASN A 61 -1.66 -4.75 27.68
C ASN A 61 -0.52 -3.93 28.33
N ALA A 62 0.54 -4.62 28.73
CA ALA A 62 1.80 -3.99 29.10
C ALA A 62 2.45 -3.39 27.85
N ALA A 63 2.99 -2.18 27.96
CA ALA A 63 3.70 -1.54 26.85
C ALA A 63 4.94 -2.36 26.47
N ILE A 64 5.12 -2.60 25.16
CA ILE A 64 6.35 -3.17 24.63
C ILE A 64 7.46 -2.14 24.84
N VAL A 65 8.56 -2.53 25.48
CA VAL A 65 9.72 -1.65 25.70
C VAL A 65 10.51 -1.57 24.40
N ILE A 66 10.42 -0.42 23.72
CA ILE A 66 11.13 -0.14 22.48
C ILE A 66 12.34 0.76 22.78
N PRO A 67 13.57 0.37 22.36
CA PRO A 67 14.74 1.24 22.45
C PRO A 67 14.51 2.58 21.73
N GLN A 68 14.91 3.68 22.38
CA GLN A 68 14.70 5.04 21.84
C GLN A 68 16.01 5.65 21.32
N GLU A 69 17.14 4.98 21.54
CA GLU A 69 18.44 5.41 21.07
C GLU A 69 18.51 5.43 19.54
N ALA A 70 19.47 6.18 19.00
CA ALA A 70 19.76 6.17 17.57
C ALA A 70 20.20 4.77 17.13
N VAL A 71 19.59 4.25 16.07
CA VAL A 71 19.99 2.97 15.48
C VAL A 71 21.34 3.15 14.77
N VAL A 72 22.24 2.19 15.00
CA VAL A 72 23.60 2.14 14.45
C VAL A 72 23.94 0.73 13.99
N GLY A 73 24.96 0.62 13.14
CA GLY A 73 25.47 -0.66 12.66
C GLY A 73 24.85 -1.11 11.34
N GLU A 74 24.91 -2.42 11.10
CA GLU A 74 24.51 -3.05 9.84
C GLU A 74 22.99 -3.26 9.76
N GLN A 75 22.44 -3.17 8.55
CA GLN A 75 21.06 -3.52 8.21
C GLN A 75 21.07 -4.81 7.39
N LEU A 76 20.31 -5.82 7.81
CA LEU A 76 20.01 -6.95 6.95
C LEU A 76 18.95 -6.54 5.91
N LEU A 77 19.17 -6.90 4.64
CA LEU A 77 18.19 -6.62 3.59
C LEU A 77 16.92 -7.44 3.79
N THR A 78 15.78 -6.77 3.69
CA THR A 78 14.47 -7.41 3.65
C THR A 78 14.21 -8.03 2.26
N PRO A 79 13.21 -8.92 2.11
CA PRO A 79 12.90 -9.56 0.83
C PRO A 79 12.72 -8.56 -0.32
N ILE A 80 11.97 -7.47 -0.07
CA ILE A 80 11.70 -6.46 -1.10
C ILE A 80 12.95 -5.67 -1.52
N GLN A 81 13.88 -5.42 -0.59
CA GLN A 81 15.16 -4.80 -0.91
C GLN A 81 16.06 -5.75 -1.71
N LYS A 82 16.00 -7.07 -1.44
CA LYS A 82 16.69 -8.08 -2.27
C LYS A 82 16.09 -8.18 -3.66
N GLN A 83 14.75 -8.17 -3.78
CA GLN A 83 14.07 -8.12 -5.06
C GLN A 83 14.48 -6.89 -5.88
N PHE A 84 14.58 -5.71 -5.27
CA PHE A 84 15.08 -4.51 -5.93
C PHE A 84 16.48 -4.71 -6.52
N LEU A 85 17.37 -5.41 -5.82
CA LEU A 85 18.72 -5.69 -6.30
C LEU A 85 18.73 -6.65 -7.50
N GLU A 86 17.85 -7.63 -7.53
CA GLU A 86 17.71 -8.57 -8.66
C GLU A 86 17.22 -7.89 -9.95
N LYS A 87 16.55 -6.74 -9.85
CA LYS A 87 16.12 -5.98 -11.04
C LYS A 87 17.30 -5.42 -11.86
N HIS A 88 18.51 -5.37 -11.30
CA HIS A 88 19.72 -4.87 -11.98
C HIS A 88 19.50 -3.55 -12.75
N LEU A 89 18.79 -2.61 -12.10
CA LEU A 89 18.40 -1.34 -12.71
C LEU A 89 19.62 -0.58 -13.24
N ALA A 90 19.46 0.07 -14.41
CA ALA A 90 20.53 0.85 -15.04
C ALA A 90 20.94 2.06 -14.19
N ASN A 91 19.96 2.70 -13.54
CA ASN A 91 20.16 3.78 -12.58
C ASN A 91 19.37 3.53 -11.29
N PRO A 92 19.92 2.75 -10.35
CA PRO A 92 19.23 2.39 -9.12
C PRO A 92 19.08 3.56 -8.14
N ASN A 93 19.74 4.70 -8.35
CA ASN A 93 19.59 5.88 -7.47
C ASN A 93 18.31 6.67 -7.74
N HIS A 94 17.71 6.48 -8.92
CA HIS A 94 16.49 7.17 -9.33
C HIS A 94 15.36 6.16 -9.40
N TYR A 95 14.91 5.75 -8.21
CA TYR A 95 13.77 4.88 -7.99
C TYR A 95 13.09 5.30 -6.69
N ASN A 96 12.29 6.36 -6.78
CA ASN A 96 11.87 7.14 -5.63
C ASN A 96 10.34 7.16 -5.50
N GLN A 97 9.89 7.60 -4.33
CA GLN A 97 8.55 8.11 -4.12
C GLN A 97 8.65 9.57 -3.66
N ALA A 98 7.64 10.37 -3.99
CA ALA A 98 7.61 11.76 -3.56
C ALA A 98 6.19 12.27 -3.37
N VAL A 99 6.06 13.31 -2.56
CA VAL A 99 4.81 14.01 -2.28
C VAL A 99 5.03 15.51 -2.45
N LEU A 100 4.09 16.17 -3.11
CA LEU A 100 4.01 17.64 -3.18
C LEU A 100 2.81 18.13 -2.37
N LEU A 101 3.06 19.11 -1.52
CA LEU A 101 2.07 19.68 -0.62
C LEU A 101 1.98 21.19 -0.82
N ASN A 102 0.79 21.75 -0.64
CA ASN A 102 0.64 23.14 -0.23
C ASN A 102 1.13 23.25 1.22
N ALA A 103 2.09 24.14 1.45
CA ALA A 103 2.64 24.41 2.77
C ALA A 103 1.94 25.63 3.40
N PRO A 104 1.86 25.70 4.74
CA PRO A 104 1.23 26.82 5.44
C PRO A 104 1.98 28.13 5.19
N GLU A 105 1.24 29.22 5.00
CA GLU A 105 1.81 30.55 4.80
C GLU A 105 2.74 30.94 5.95
N GLY A 106 3.89 31.53 5.60
CA GLY A 106 4.85 32.06 6.57
C GLY A 106 5.89 31.06 7.08
N MET A 107 5.79 29.78 6.70
CA MET A 107 6.83 28.78 6.98
C MET A 107 8.19 29.23 6.44
N GLN A 108 9.21 29.11 7.28
CA GLN A 108 10.60 29.47 6.98
C GLN A 108 11.48 28.23 6.81
N LEU A 109 12.56 28.37 6.04
CA LEU A 109 13.56 27.31 5.86
C LEU A 109 14.08 26.76 7.19
N SER A 110 14.38 27.62 8.17
CA SER A 110 14.90 27.20 9.48
C SER A 110 13.91 26.33 10.28
N GLU A 111 12.60 26.56 10.10
CA GLU A 111 11.56 25.73 10.72
C GLU A 111 11.53 24.37 10.03
N LEU A 112 11.60 24.34 8.70
CA LEU A 112 11.68 23.11 7.93
C LEU A 112 12.93 22.28 8.25
N GLU A 113 14.09 22.92 8.45
CA GLU A 113 15.32 22.27 8.93
C GLU A 113 15.13 21.63 10.32
N THR A 114 14.41 22.29 11.21
CA THR A 114 14.12 21.79 12.57
C THR A 114 13.19 20.58 12.54
N ILE A 115 12.15 20.66 11.71
CA ILE A 115 11.22 19.55 11.44
C ILE A 115 12.01 18.37 10.85
N ALA A 116 12.79 18.60 9.79
CA ALA A 116 13.54 17.55 9.10
C ALA A 116 14.53 16.84 10.04
N LYS A 117 15.25 17.57 10.90
CA LYS A 117 16.11 16.97 11.94
C LYS A 117 15.31 16.05 12.87
N SER A 118 14.16 16.52 13.35
CA SER A 118 13.31 15.75 14.28
C SER A 118 12.77 14.48 13.62
N VAL A 119 12.32 14.57 12.36
CA VAL A 119 11.84 13.42 11.57
C VAL A 119 12.95 12.42 11.31
N ILE A 120 14.16 12.86 10.93
CA ILE A 120 15.33 11.99 10.69
C ILE A 120 15.82 11.31 11.98
N SER A 121 15.81 12.04 13.10
CA SER A 121 16.20 11.51 14.42
C SER A 121 15.25 10.42 14.89
N ARG A 122 13.94 10.62 14.64
CA ARG A 122 12.90 9.65 14.96
C ARG A 122 12.93 8.42 14.05
N HIS A 123 13.04 8.63 12.73
CA HIS A 123 12.95 7.57 11.73
C HIS A 123 14.33 7.21 11.20
N ASP A 124 15.01 6.32 11.91
CA ASP A 124 16.40 5.97 11.65
C ASP A 124 16.67 5.52 10.20
N VAL A 125 15.69 4.88 9.53
CA VAL A 125 15.83 4.38 8.15
C VAL A 125 16.10 5.50 7.14
N LEU A 126 15.76 6.76 7.45
CA LEU A 126 16.06 7.91 6.60
C LEU A 126 17.56 8.21 6.54
N ARG A 127 18.36 7.64 7.46
CA ARG A 127 19.83 7.69 7.49
C ARG A 127 20.48 6.44 6.88
N LEU A 128 19.70 5.53 6.30
CA LEU A 128 20.21 4.27 5.78
C LEU A 128 20.95 4.48 4.45
N LYS A 129 22.18 4.00 4.41
CA LYS A 129 23.06 3.99 3.24
C LYS A 129 23.17 2.58 2.68
N PHE A 130 23.13 2.48 1.35
CA PHE A 130 23.24 1.23 0.60
C PHE A 130 24.55 1.18 -0.17
N GLY A 131 25.62 0.70 0.47
CA GLY A 131 26.91 0.46 -0.18
C GLY A 131 26.90 -0.85 -0.97
N PHE A 132 26.18 -0.89 -2.10
CA PHE A 132 25.96 -2.13 -2.87
C PHE A 132 27.26 -2.82 -3.32
N GLU A 133 28.27 -2.06 -3.74
CA GLU A 133 29.55 -2.63 -4.18
C GLU A 133 30.28 -3.41 -3.08
N GLN A 134 30.01 -3.06 -1.81
CA GLN A 134 30.65 -3.65 -0.64
C GLN A 134 29.71 -4.62 0.10
N ASN A 135 28.48 -4.78 -0.37
CA ASN A 135 27.39 -5.47 0.34
C ASN A 135 27.27 -4.98 1.81
N GLN A 136 27.41 -3.66 2.01
CA GLN A 136 27.36 -3.01 3.32
C GLN A 136 26.18 -2.03 3.37
N TYR A 137 25.23 -2.33 4.24
CA TYR A 137 24.05 -1.50 4.48
C TYR A 137 24.14 -0.98 5.90
N CYS A 138 24.27 0.33 6.09
CA CYS A 138 24.52 0.88 7.41
C CYS A 138 23.88 2.25 7.61
N TYR A 139 23.64 2.57 8.87
CA TYR A 139 23.07 3.85 9.28
C TYR A 139 24.18 4.91 9.40
N ILE A 140 24.03 6.05 8.72
CA ILE A 140 24.90 7.21 8.89
C ILE A 140 24.64 7.83 10.25
N PRO A 141 25.65 8.02 11.13
CA PRO A 141 25.44 8.67 12.43
C PRO A 141 24.72 10.01 12.31
N GLU A 142 23.81 10.31 13.23
CA GLU A 142 23.04 11.57 13.21
C GLU A 142 23.94 12.81 13.22
N SER A 143 25.08 12.75 13.92
CA SER A 143 26.09 13.82 13.95
C SER A 143 26.71 14.14 12.59
N ASP A 144 26.65 13.20 11.66
CA ASP A 144 27.30 13.27 10.36
C ASP A 144 26.31 13.71 9.26
N ILE A 145 25.03 13.87 9.59
CA ILE A 145 24.00 14.38 8.69
C ILE A 145 24.14 15.89 8.56
N ASP A 146 24.51 16.35 7.36
CA ASP A 146 24.43 17.75 6.99
C ASP A 146 22.99 18.10 6.58
N ILE A 147 22.28 18.84 7.42
CA ILE A 147 20.89 19.21 7.14
C ILE A 147 20.73 20.04 5.85
N SER A 148 21.76 20.77 5.44
CA SER A 148 21.71 21.62 4.24
C SER A 148 21.69 20.82 2.93
N THR A 149 22.07 19.54 2.97
CA THR A 149 21.93 18.63 1.81
C THR A 149 20.56 17.97 1.76
N VAL A 150 19.88 17.87 2.91
CA VAL A 150 18.53 17.32 3.07
C VAL A 150 17.48 18.37 2.72
N VAL A 151 17.61 19.60 3.22
CA VAL A 151 16.59 20.65 3.08
C VAL A 151 17.08 21.74 2.14
N GLN A 152 16.26 22.09 1.16
CA GLN A 152 16.55 23.15 0.19
C GLN A 152 15.39 24.13 0.09
N GLU A 153 15.65 25.34 -0.42
CA GLU A 153 14.61 26.30 -0.79
C GLU A 153 14.84 26.83 -2.19
N VAL A 154 13.75 27.20 -2.87
CA VAL A 154 13.79 27.86 -4.17
C VAL A 154 12.67 28.89 -4.28
N SER A 155 12.95 30.00 -4.94
CA SER A 155 11.95 31.04 -5.20
C SER A 155 11.57 31.11 -6.68
N PHE A 156 10.29 30.96 -6.95
CA PHE A 156 9.66 31.19 -8.25
C PHE A 156 8.77 32.44 -8.25
N THR A 157 8.98 33.37 -7.32
CA THR A 157 8.21 34.62 -7.22
C THR A 157 8.38 35.53 -8.44
N GLU A 158 9.49 35.38 -9.18
CA GLU A 158 9.77 36.13 -10.40
C GLU A 158 9.27 35.41 -11.67
N ILE A 159 8.79 34.17 -11.55
CA ILE A 159 8.20 33.39 -12.65
C ILE A 159 6.71 33.73 -12.72
N ALA A 160 6.20 33.95 -13.93
CA ALA A 160 4.77 34.19 -14.14
C ALA A 160 3.94 33.01 -13.62
N ASP A 161 2.81 33.28 -12.96
CA ASP A 161 1.94 32.24 -12.38
C ASP A 161 1.59 31.11 -13.37
N SER A 162 1.40 31.42 -14.65
CA SER A 162 1.10 30.45 -15.71
C SER A 162 2.26 29.47 -16.01
N GLU A 163 3.48 29.81 -15.64
CA GLU A 163 4.70 29.01 -15.88
C GLU A 163 5.21 28.32 -14.61
N GLN A 164 4.70 28.70 -13.43
CA GLN A 164 5.15 28.16 -12.14
C GLN A 164 4.96 26.64 -12.04
N ALA A 165 3.84 26.10 -12.53
CA ALA A 165 3.62 24.64 -12.54
C ALA A 165 4.72 23.88 -13.31
N LYS A 166 5.19 24.45 -14.43
CA LYS A 166 6.27 23.85 -15.21
C LYS A 166 7.63 23.99 -14.52
N ALA A 167 7.87 25.13 -13.85
CA ALA A 167 9.08 25.34 -13.06
C ALA A 167 9.16 24.37 -11.88
N ILE A 168 8.04 24.11 -11.19
CA ILE A 168 7.92 23.10 -10.14
C ILE A 168 8.28 21.72 -10.68
N GLU A 169 7.69 21.30 -11.80
CA GLU A 169 7.96 19.99 -12.41
C GLU A 169 9.44 19.80 -12.75
N LEU A 170 10.08 20.81 -13.35
CA LEU A 170 11.51 20.76 -13.71
C LEU A 170 12.41 20.71 -12.47
N PHE A 171 12.13 21.54 -11.46
CA PHE A 171 12.91 21.56 -10.23
C PHE A 171 12.79 20.27 -9.42
N CYS A 172 11.56 19.77 -9.24
CA CYS A 172 11.32 18.50 -8.56
C CYS A 172 11.94 17.33 -9.34
N GLY A 173 11.87 17.35 -10.69
CA GLY A 173 12.57 16.38 -11.54
C GLY A 173 14.09 16.38 -11.35
N GLY A 174 14.71 17.56 -11.21
CA GLY A 174 16.13 17.64 -10.86
C GLY A 174 16.45 17.05 -9.48
N LEU A 175 15.58 17.25 -8.48
CA LEU A 175 15.74 16.63 -7.16
C LEU A 175 15.58 15.11 -7.20
N GLN A 176 14.59 14.61 -7.94
CA GLN A 176 14.37 13.19 -8.19
C GLN A 176 15.63 12.49 -8.73
N GLU A 177 16.37 13.15 -9.62
CA GLU A 177 17.62 12.64 -10.21
C GLU A 177 18.84 12.79 -9.28
N SER A 178 18.71 13.51 -8.17
CA SER A 178 19.84 13.92 -7.31
C SER A 178 20.11 13.03 -6.10
N LEU A 179 19.29 12.00 -5.86
CA LEU A 179 19.52 11.07 -4.75
C LEU A 179 20.74 10.20 -5.04
N ASN A 180 21.38 9.74 -3.97
CA ASN A 180 22.49 8.79 -4.07
C ASN A 180 22.45 7.84 -2.87
N ILE A 181 22.01 6.61 -3.13
CA ILE A 181 21.82 5.60 -2.08
C ILE A 181 23.16 5.11 -1.51
N ASN A 182 24.26 5.22 -2.27
CA ASN A 182 25.60 4.83 -1.81
C ASN A 182 26.24 5.87 -0.88
N SER A 183 25.88 7.16 -1.00
CA SER A 183 26.27 8.19 -0.03
C SER A 183 25.28 8.31 1.13
N GLY A 184 24.09 7.70 1.01
CA GLY A 184 23.00 7.78 1.99
C GLY A 184 22.11 9.02 1.83
N GLU A 185 22.24 9.74 0.71
CA GLU A 185 21.34 10.83 0.32
C GLU A 185 20.04 10.23 -0.23
N THR A 186 19.24 9.66 0.67
CA THR A 186 18.00 8.91 0.34
C THR A 186 16.72 9.71 0.62
N PHE A 187 16.81 10.86 1.28
CA PHE A 187 15.67 11.66 1.69
C PHE A 187 15.96 13.17 1.55
N LYS A 188 15.04 13.93 0.94
CA LYS A 188 15.17 15.38 0.73
C LYS A 188 13.83 16.10 0.90
N LEU A 189 13.89 17.35 1.37
CA LEU A 189 12.75 18.27 1.43
C LEU A 189 13.10 19.56 0.67
N ALA A 190 12.13 20.15 -0.01
CA ALA A 190 12.31 21.45 -0.65
C ALA A 190 11.12 22.38 -0.41
N LEU A 191 11.40 23.58 0.09
CA LEU A 191 10.43 24.67 0.24
C LEU A 191 10.42 25.52 -1.03
N ILE A 192 9.28 25.64 -1.68
CA ILE A 192 9.13 26.36 -2.96
C ILE A 192 8.25 27.59 -2.74
N HIS A 193 8.80 28.77 -3.01
CA HIS A 193 8.10 30.05 -2.87
C HIS A 193 7.45 30.47 -4.19
N LEU A 194 6.12 30.64 -4.20
CA LEU A 194 5.34 31.03 -5.40
C LEU A 194 4.83 32.48 -5.39
N GLY A 195 5.21 33.25 -4.36
CA GLY A 195 4.76 34.62 -4.17
C GLY A 195 3.37 34.74 -3.54
N ASN A 196 3.05 35.93 -3.02
CA ASN A 196 1.80 36.23 -2.29
C ASN A 196 1.54 35.26 -1.11
N GLY A 197 2.59 34.86 -0.39
CA GLY A 197 2.47 33.93 0.74
C GLY A 197 2.26 32.47 0.37
N ARG A 198 2.11 32.14 -0.93
CA ARG A 198 1.94 30.76 -1.40
C ARG A 198 3.26 29.99 -1.31
N LEU A 199 3.22 28.86 -0.62
CA LEU A 199 4.34 27.94 -0.45
C LEU A 199 3.95 26.53 -0.87
N LYS A 200 4.90 25.80 -1.44
CA LYS A 200 4.81 24.34 -1.61
C LYS A 200 5.94 23.66 -0.86
N LEU A 201 5.67 22.47 -0.34
CA LEU A 201 6.67 21.59 0.23
C LEU A 201 6.74 20.32 -0.60
N PHE A 202 7.91 20.07 -1.17
CA PHE A 202 8.22 18.81 -1.85
C PHE A 202 9.00 17.90 -0.90
N ILE A 203 8.56 16.65 -0.74
CA ILE A 203 9.21 15.64 0.11
C ILE A 203 9.54 14.45 -0.77
N LEU A 204 10.81 14.06 -0.78
CA LEU A 204 11.37 13.05 -1.67
C LEU A 204 12.05 11.96 -0.83
N GLY A 205 11.73 10.70 -1.09
CA GLY A 205 12.38 9.55 -0.47
C GLY A 205 12.70 8.46 -1.50
N HIS A 206 13.89 7.88 -1.43
CA HIS A 206 14.23 6.71 -2.24
C HIS A 206 13.37 5.52 -1.83
N HIS A 207 12.82 4.75 -2.78
CA HIS A 207 11.83 3.71 -2.46
C HIS A 207 12.38 2.62 -1.52
N LEU A 208 13.69 2.40 -1.50
CA LEU A 208 14.38 1.48 -0.57
C LEU A 208 14.13 1.75 0.93
N ILE A 209 13.75 2.96 1.29
CA ILE A 209 13.55 3.40 2.68
C ILE A 209 12.11 3.82 2.98
N ILE A 210 11.21 3.77 2.00
CA ILE A 210 9.88 4.37 2.13
C ILE A 210 8.81 3.58 1.37
N ASP A 211 7.60 3.56 1.92
CA ASP A 211 6.42 2.96 1.32
C ASP A 211 5.16 3.80 1.55
N GLY A 212 4.02 3.35 1.01
CA GLY A 212 2.74 4.07 1.09
C GLY A 212 2.23 4.34 2.51
N VAL A 213 2.57 3.51 3.49
CA VAL A 213 2.18 3.73 4.90
C VAL A 213 3.18 4.67 5.58
N SER A 214 4.47 4.57 5.22
CA SER A 214 5.52 5.48 5.70
C SER A 214 5.21 6.94 5.40
N TRP A 215 4.63 7.24 4.24
CA TRP A 215 4.17 8.60 3.92
C TRP A 215 3.14 9.12 4.92
N ARG A 216 2.21 8.28 5.38
CA ARG A 216 1.21 8.69 6.38
C ARG A 216 1.86 9.02 7.72
N ILE A 217 2.90 8.26 8.10
CA ILE A 217 3.69 8.49 9.32
C ILE A 217 4.45 9.80 9.22
N ILE A 218 5.20 10.02 8.14
CA ILE A 218 5.98 11.23 7.90
C ILE A 218 5.09 12.48 7.85
N MET A 219 3.94 12.39 7.17
CA MET A 219 2.97 13.48 7.09
C MET A 219 2.40 13.85 8.46
N ALA A 220 2.07 12.86 9.28
CA ALA A 220 1.55 13.11 10.61
C ALA A 220 2.61 13.69 11.56
N ASP A 221 3.88 13.33 11.38
CA ASP A 221 5.00 13.91 12.14
C ASP A 221 5.32 15.33 11.68
N LEU A 222 5.22 15.61 10.37
CA LEU A 222 5.34 16.94 9.81
C LEU A 222 4.26 17.89 10.35
N GLU A 223 3.00 17.44 10.40
CA GLU A 223 1.89 18.22 10.96
C GLU A 223 2.12 18.51 12.45
N GLN A 224 2.44 17.49 13.26
CA GLN A 224 2.71 17.66 14.70
C GLN A 224 3.86 18.64 14.95
N ALA A 225 4.98 18.46 14.25
CA ALA A 225 6.14 19.33 14.42
C ALA A 225 5.84 20.79 14.01
N TRP A 226 5.04 20.98 12.97
CA TRP A 226 4.59 22.31 12.59
C TRP A 226 3.67 22.95 13.64
N GLU A 227 2.72 22.20 14.21
CA GLU A 227 1.85 22.68 15.27
C GLU A 227 2.63 23.10 16.53
N ASP A 228 3.65 22.33 16.90
CA ASP A 228 4.54 22.65 18.03
C ASP A 228 5.28 23.97 17.79
N LEU A 229 5.95 24.09 16.64
CA LEU A 229 6.70 25.30 16.28
C LEU A 229 5.81 26.54 16.20
N LYS A 230 4.63 26.42 15.58
CA LYS A 230 3.65 27.50 15.48
C LYS A 230 3.13 27.95 16.85
N SER A 231 3.08 27.02 17.80
CA SER A 231 2.69 27.30 19.19
C SER A 231 3.84 27.86 20.03
N GLY A 232 5.04 27.98 19.46
CA GLY A 232 6.26 28.42 20.16
C GLY A 232 6.87 27.35 21.07
N ASN A 233 6.53 26.08 20.86
CA ASN A 233 7.07 24.94 21.60
C ASN A 233 8.24 24.32 20.84
N ASP A 234 9.09 23.59 21.56
CA ASP A 234 10.06 22.69 20.95
C ASP A 234 9.32 21.52 20.26
N VAL A 235 9.85 21.04 19.14
CA VAL A 235 9.28 19.88 18.41
C VAL A 235 9.42 18.63 19.27
N LEU A 236 8.30 18.00 19.61
CA LEU A 236 8.28 16.75 20.38
C LEU A 236 7.44 15.70 19.66
N LEU A 237 8.11 14.92 18.81
CA LEU A 237 7.48 13.76 18.15
C LEU A 237 7.29 12.61 19.14
N SER A 238 6.36 11.70 18.83
CA SER A 238 6.07 10.55 19.68
C SER A 238 7.23 9.54 19.72
N ASP A 239 7.22 8.64 20.69
CA ASP A 239 8.24 7.60 20.84
C ASP A 239 8.36 6.71 19.59
N LYS A 240 9.56 6.15 19.39
CA LYS A 240 9.85 5.18 18.34
C LYS A 240 9.10 3.87 18.55
N THR A 241 8.79 3.23 17.43
CA THR A 241 8.31 1.85 17.32
C THR A 241 9.48 0.91 16.96
N THR A 242 9.22 -0.38 16.74
CA THR A 242 10.27 -1.34 16.37
C THR A 242 11.06 -0.82 15.17
N SER A 243 12.39 -0.78 15.29
CA SER A 243 13.25 -0.25 14.23
C SER A 243 13.24 -1.14 12.99
N TYR A 244 13.46 -0.54 11.82
CA TYR A 244 13.60 -1.28 10.56
C TYR A 244 14.79 -2.27 10.60
N GLN A 245 15.84 -1.96 11.37
CA GLN A 245 16.95 -2.88 11.62
C GLN A 245 16.53 -4.13 12.37
N PHE A 246 15.80 -3.95 13.48
CA PHE A 246 15.31 -5.08 14.25
C PHE A 246 14.30 -5.91 13.47
N TRP A 247 13.48 -5.25 12.64
CA TRP A 247 12.58 -5.94 11.71
C TRP A 247 13.35 -6.79 10.68
N GLY A 248 14.42 -6.26 10.09
CA GLY A 248 15.29 -7.03 9.18
C GLY A 248 15.89 -8.26 9.85
N GLN A 249 16.34 -8.13 11.10
CA GLN A 249 16.80 -9.28 11.89
C GLN A 249 15.67 -10.28 12.17
N THR A 250 14.51 -9.80 12.57
CA THR A 250 13.33 -10.65 12.83
C THR A 250 12.95 -11.46 11.59
N LEU A 251 12.90 -10.82 10.41
CA LEU A 251 12.60 -11.53 9.17
C LEU A 251 13.65 -12.58 8.84
N SER A 252 14.93 -12.29 9.11
CA SER A 252 16.01 -13.27 8.94
C SER A 252 15.87 -14.46 9.88
N ASP A 253 15.44 -14.23 11.12
CA ASP A 253 15.22 -15.31 12.10
C ASP A 253 13.96 -16.12 11.76
N TYR A 254 12.88 -15.43 11.34
CA TYR A 254 11.64 -16.04 10.85
C TYR A 254 11.88 -16.92 9.61
N ALA A 255 12.84 -16.54 8.75
CA ALA A 255 13.26 -17.34 7.60
C ALA A 255 13.74 -18.76 7.95
N CYS A 256 14.17 -18.97 9.21
CA CYS A 256 14.63 -20.25 9.73
C CYS A 256 13.61 -20.94 10.65
N SER A 257 12.41 -20.39 10.81
CA SER A 257 11.39 -20.92 11.72
C SER A 257 10.60 -22.09 11.12
N ASP A 258 10.14 -23.01 11.97
CA ASP A 258 9.27 -24.11 11.57
C ASP A 258 7.93 -23.60 11.00
N ASP A 259 7.42 -22.48 11.54
CA ASP A 259 6.18 -21.84 11.08
C ASP A 259 6.28 -21.44 9.61
N LEU A 260 7.36 -20.77 9.20
CA LEU A 260 7.57 -20.43 7.80
C LEU A 260 7.81 -21.67 6.93
N LEU A 261 8.66 -22.60 7.39
CA LEU A 261 8.99 -23.79 6.60
C LEU A 261 7.76 -24.66 6.33
N SER A 262 6.76 -24.64 7.22
CA SER A 262 5.47 -25.32 7.00
C SER A 262 4.67 -24.75 5.82
N GLN A 263 4.94 -23.51 5.39
CA GLN A 263 4.26 -22.85 4.26
C GLN A 263 4.88 -23.23 2.90
N ARG A 264 6.04 -23.89 2.89
CA ARG A 264 6.79 -24.21 1.66
C ARG A 264 5.95 -24.99 0.64
N GLU A 265 5.25 -26.03 1.09
CA GLU A 265 4.43 -26.89 0.22
C GLU A 265 3.28 -26.11 -0.41
N TYR A 266 2.66 -25.19 0.34
CA TYR A 266 1.63 -24.30 -0.18
C TYR A 266 2.15 -23.47 -1.36
N TRP A 267 3.32 -22.84 -1.22
CA TRP A 267 3.88 -21.98 -2.27
C TRP A 267 4.32 -22.76 -3.52
N ILE A 268 4.86 -23.96 -3.34
CA ILE A 268 5.19 -24.86 -4.46
C ILE A 268 3.91 -25.26 -5.20
N ASP A 269 2.86 -25.67 -4.48
CA ASP A 269 1.56 -26.01 -5.08
C ASP A 269 0.95 -24.81 -5.84
N GLN A 270 1.02 -23.59 -5.28
CA GLN A 270 0.58 -22.39 -5.98
C GLN A 270 1.34 -22.20 -7.29
N LEU A 271 2.67 -22.09 -7.24
CA LEU A 271 3.49 -21.84 -8.43
C LEU A 271 3.36 -22.96 -9.49
N SER A 272 3.15 -24.21 -9.08
CA SER A 272 2.99 -25.35 -9.99
C SER A 272 1.66 -25.35 -10.75
N LYS A 273 0.66 -24.56 -10.32
CA LYS A 273 -0.65 -24.46 -11.01
C LYS A 273 -0.60 -23.62 -12.29
N TYR A 274 0.52 -22.95 -12.57
CA TYR A 274 0.64 -22.15 -13.78
C TYR A 274 0.78 -23.04 -15.01
N GLU A 275 -0.19 -22.98 -15.90
CA GLU A 275 -0.01 -23.39 -17.29
C GLU A 275 0.28 -22.15 -18.12
N GLN A 276 1.41 -22.15 -18.83
CA GLN A 276 1.86 -21.01 -19.64
C GLN A 276 0.88 -20.75 -20.79
N HIS A 277 0.22 -19.58 -20.80
CA HIS A 277 -0.79 -19.23 -21.81
C HIS A 277 -0.62 -17.81 -22.39
N ASN A 278 -0.81 -17.74 -23.72
CA ASN A 278 -1.15 -16.69 -24.71
C ASN A 278 -1.00 -15.17 -24.47
N ILE A 279 -0.74 -14.65 -23.27
CA ILE A 279 -0.51 -13.20 -23.07
C ILE A 279 0.75 -12.74 -23.82
N GLU A 280 1.66 -13.66 -24.11
CA GLU A 280 2.87 -13.41 -24.90
C GLU A 280 2.59 -12.82 -26.29
N CYS A 281 1.47 -13.21 -26.91
CA CYS A 281 1.06 -12.72 -28.23
C CYS A 281 0.59 -11.26 -28.21
N LEU A 282 0.32 -10.70 -27.04
CA LEU A 282 -0.15 -9.33 -26.83
C LEU A 282 1.01 -8.35 -26.55
N ALA A 283 2.23 -8.87 -26.40
CA ALA A 283 3.41 -8.04 -26.25
C ALA A 283 3.72 -7.31 -27.57
N ASP A 284 3.73 -5.99 -27.54
CA ASP A 284 4.20 -5.16 -28.64
C ASP A 284 5.63 -4.71 -28.32
N THR A 285 6.62 -5.44 -28.84
CA THR A 285 8.04 -5.23 -28.50
C THR A 285 8.65 -4.02 -29.20
N GLN A 286 7.87 -3.15 -29.84
CA GLN A 286 8.41 -2.06 -30.67
C GLN A 286 8.63 -0.73 -29.93
N ASP A 287 7.95 -0.49 -28.80
CA ASP A 287 8.11 0.75 -28.04
C ASP A 287 8.75 0.48 -26.66
N SER A 288 9.86 1.15 -26.37
CA SER A 288 10.47 1.14 -25.03
C SER A 288 9.83 2.15 -24.07
N ASN A 289 8.71 2.77 -24.47
CA ASN A 289 8.00 3.75 -23.68
C ASN A 289 6.95 3.08 -22.79
N ILE A 290 6.82 3.56 -21.55
CA ILE A 290 5.75 3.13 -20.65
C ILE A 290 4.42 3.64 -21.22
N SER A 291 3.53 2.73 -21.58
CA SER A 291 2.12 3.03 -21.87
C SER A 291 1.36 3.12 -20.55
N THR A 292 0.48 4.13 -20.41
CA THR A 292 -0.37 4.31 -19.22
C THR A 292 -1.81 4.59 -19.63
N ALA A 293 -2.76 4.06 -18.87
CA ALA A 293 -4.18 4.29 -19.08
C ALA A 293 -4.90 4.29 -17.72
N SER A 294 -5.95 5.08 -17.57
CA SER A 294 -6.65 5.20 -16.28
C SER A 294 -8.14 5.48 -16.46
N PHE A 295 -8.95 5.00 -15.51
CA PHE A 295 -10.36 5.35 -15.40
C PHE A 295 -10.75 5.56 -13.93
N ALA A 296 -11.90 6.19 -13.73
CA ALA A 296 -12.45 6.44 -12.40
C ALA A 296 -13.91 6.01 -12.36
N VAL A 297 -14.20 5.09 -11.44
CA VAL A 297 -15.56 4.64 -11.14
C VAL A 297 -16.37 5.81 -10.55
N SER A 298 -17.69 5.81 -10.74
CA SER A 298 -18.57 6.82 -10.17
C SER A 298 -18.51 6.79 -8.63
N GLU A 299 -18.84 7.90 -7.96
CA GLU A 299 -18.89 7.94 -6.48
C GLU A 299 -19.94 6.94 -5.94
N GLU A 300 -21.07 6.81 -6.63
CA GLU A 300 -22.16 5.89 -6.27
C GLU A 300 -21.70 4.44 -6.33
N ASP A 301 -21.12 4.02 -7.46
CA ASP A 301 -20.64 2.65 -7.64
C ASP A 301 -19.45 2.35 -6.73
N THR A 302 -18.59 3.34 -6.48
CA THR A 302 -17.47 3.21 -5.54
C THR A 302 -17.99 2.99 -4.11
N ALA A 303 -18.99 3.76 -3.68
CA ALA A 303 -19.60 3.57 -2.37
C ALA A 303 -20.23 2.18 -2.22
N GLN A 304 -20.92 1.70 -3.25
CA GLN A 304 -21.46 0.33 -3.27
C GLN A 304 -20.36 -0.73 -3.21
N LEU A 305 -19.25 -0.56 -3.95
CA LEU A 305 -18.11 -1.47 -3.95
C LEU A 305 -17.41 -1.57 -2.59
N VAL A 306 -17.31 -0.45 -1.87
CA VAL A 306 -16.69 -0.37 -0.53
C VAL A 306 -17.61 -0.93 0.55
N ASP A 307 -18.92 -0.74 0.43
CA ASP A 307 -19.89 -1.12 1.45
C ASP A 307 -20.75 -2.32 1.02
N SER A 308 -21.92 -2.07 0.44
CA SER A 308 -22.99 -3.06 0.26
C SER A 308 -22.57 -4.28 -0.57
N ALA A 309 -21.77 -4.11 -1.62
CA ALA A 309 -21.32 -5.19 -2.50
C ALA A 309 -20.54 -6.26 -1.74
N ASN A 310 -19.78 -5.87 -0.69
CA ASN A 310 -19.01 -6.81 0.10
C ASN A 310 -19.87 -7.80 0.88
N SER A 311 -21.09 -7.41 1.26
CA SER A 311 -22.00 -8.27 2.02
C SER A 311 -22.52 -9.46 1.19
N ALA A 312 -22.63 -9.31 -0.14
CA ALA A 312 -23.17 -10.31 -1.06
C ALA A 312 -22.44 -11.66 -0.98
N TYR A 313 -21.11 -11.59 -1.02
CA TYR A 313 -20.22 -12.76 -0.98
C TYR A 313 -19.32 -12.77 0.26
N ARG A 314 -19.54 -11.86 1.23
CA ARG A 314 -18.69 -11.64 2.41
C ARG A 314 -17.23 -11.38 2.04
N THR A 315 -17.03 -10.48 1.09
CA THR A 315 -15.72 -10.10 0.54
C THR A 315 -15.15 -8.86 1.21
N LYS A 316 -13.96 -8.44 0.76
CA LYS A 316 -13.39 -7.11 0.93
C LYS A 316 -13.28 -6.43 -0.44
N VAL A 317 -13.19 -5.10 -0.44
CA VAL A 317 -13.11 -4.28 -1.67
C VAL A 317 -12.02 -4.75 -2.64
N HIS A 318 -10.80 -5.05 -2.16
CA HIS A 318 -9.72 -5.52 -3.02
C HIS A 318 -9.98 -6.92 -3.60
N GLU A 319 -10.69 -7.81 -2.89
CA GLU A 319 -11.06 -9.13 -3.42
C GLU A 319 -12.01 -8.98 -4.63
N LEU A 320 -12.93 -8.00 -4.59
CA LEU A 320 -13.82 -7.66 -5.71
C LEU A 320 -13.05 -7.04 -6.88
N ILE A 321 -12.09 -6.16 -6.60
CA ILE A 321 -11.25 -5.55 -7.65
C ILE A 321 -10.37 -6.62 -8.32
N ILE A 322 -9.76 -7.54 -7.56
CA ILE A 322 -8.97 -8.65 -8.11
C ILE A 322 -9.87 -9.57 -8.96
N ALA A 323 -11.12 -9.81 -8.56
CA ALA A 323 -12.08 -10.55 -9.39
C ALA A 323 -12.41 -9.83 -10.70
N ALA A 324 -12.53 -8.51 -10.69
CA ALA A 324 -12.69 -7.71 -11.90
C ALA A 324 -11.43 -7.73 -12.78
N VAL A 325 -10.23 -7.66 -12.19
CA VAL A 325 -8.95 -7.83 -12.90
C VAL A 325 -8.90 -9.21 -13.57
N PHE A 326 -9.16 -10.28 -12.83
CA PHE A 326 -9.15 -11.63 -13.39
C PHE A 326 -10.18 -11.76 -14.52
N SER A 327 -11.41 -11.29 -14.33
CA SER A 327 -12.45 -11.27 -15.37
C SER A 327 -12.01 -10.54 -16.64
N ALA A 328 -11.43 -9.34 -16.49
CA ALA A 328 -11.00 -8.52 -17.61
C ALA A 328 -9.85 -9.15 -18.39
N PHE A 329 -8.86 -9.70 -17.69
CA PHE A 329 -7.72 -10.37 -18.32
C PHE A 329 -8.12 -11.62 -19.10
N ARG A 330 -9.07 -12.40 -18.59
CA ARG A 330 -9.61 -13.58 -19.32
C ARG A 330 -10.27 -13.17 -20.63
N GLN A 331 -11.07 -12.09 -20.61
CA GLN A 331 -11.72 -11.56 -21.82
C GLN A 331 -10.72 -10.91 -22.79
N TRP A 332 -9.66 -10.29 -22.26
CA TRP A 332 -8.66 -9.62 -23.07
C TRP A 332 -7.67 -10.60 -23.73
N SER A 333 -7.30 -11.68 -23.03
CA SER A 333 -6.25 -12.61 -23.46
C SER A 333 -6.72 -14.01 -23.87
N ASP A 334 -8.02 -14.30 -23.74
CA ASP A 334 -8.60 -15.64 -23.92
C ASP A 334 -7.91 -16.73 -23.06
N ALA A 335 -7.28 -16.34 -21.95
CA ALA A 335 -6.60 -17.25 -21.02
C ALA A 335 -7.51 -17.60 -19.83
N GLU A 336 -7.50 -18.87 -19.42
CA GLU A 336 -8.24 -19.34 -18.24
C GLU A 336 -7.49 -19.11 -16.93
N THR A 337 -6.16 -18.98 -17.03
CA THR A 337 -5.23 -18.80 -15.91
C THR A 337 -4.63 -17.41 -15.89
N LEU A 338 -4.48 -16.83 -14.69
CA LEU A 338 -3.77 -15.57 -14.48
C LEU A 338 -2.89 -15.66 -13.23
N ARG A 339 -1.62 -15.28 -13.36
CA ARG A 339 -0.75 -14.98 -12.23
C ARG A 339 -0.89 -13.50 -11.88
N VAL A 340 -1.32 -13.22 -10.66
CA VAL A 340 -1.37 -11.86 -10.11
C VAL A 340 -0.38 -11.76 -8.96
N ASP A 341 0.67 -10.97 -9.12
CA ASP A 341 1.59 -10.65 -8.04
C ASP A 341 0.95 -9.55 -7.17
N ILE A 342 0.52 -9.94 -5.97
CA ILE A 342 -0.18 -9.08 -5.03
C ILE A 342 0.84 -8.30 -4.21
N GLU A 343 0.76 -6.98 -4.24
CA GLU A 343 1.45 -6.12 -3.29
C GLU A 343 0.63 -5.95 -2.01
N GLY A 344 1.24 -6.32 -0.88
CA GLY A 344 0.73 -6.09 0.46
C GLY A 344 1.61 -5.09 1.22
N HIS A 345 1.10 -4.55 2.35
CA HIS A 345 1.85 -3.60 3.16
C HIS A 345 3.05 -4.22 3.92
N GLY A 346 3.08 -5.56 4.06
CA GLY A 346 4.17 -6.34 4.67
C GLY A 346 4.50 -6.00 6.14
N ARG A 347 3.52 -5.45 6.86
CA ARG A 347 3.59 -5.16 8.31
C ARG A 347 2.82 -6.23 9.08
N GLU A 348 3.18 -7.47 8.85
CA GLU A 348 2.49 -8.63 9.39
C GLU A 348 2.96 -8.96 10.81
N ASN A 349 2.04 -9.44 11.64
CA ASN A 349 2.37 -9.87 13.00
C ASN A 349 2.86 -11.33 12.99
N ILE A 350 4.06 -11.55 12.46
CA ILE A 350 4.71 -12.87 12.36
C ILE A 350 5.37 -13.34 13.66
N VAL A 351 5.72 -12.40 14.56
CA VAL A 351 6.34 -12.69 15.85
C VAL A 351 5.79 -11.71 16.88
N ASP A 352 5.49 -12.21 18.09
CA ASP A 352 5.04 -11.38 19.19
C ASP A 352 6.10 -10.36 19.64
N GLY A 353 5.66 -9.22 20.17
CA GLY A 353 6.56 -8.18 20.71
C GLY A 353 7.09 -7.21 19.66
N ILE A 354 6.53 -7.21 18.45
CA ILE A 354 6.86 -6.28 17.38
C ILE A 354 5.75 -5.25 17.20
N ASP A 355 6.14 -4.00 17.01
CA ASP A 355 5.24 -2.90 16.70
C ASP A 355 5.79 -2.14 15.49
N LEU A 356 5.16 -2.32 14.33
CA LEU A 356 5.51 -1.63 13.07
C LEU A 356 4.53 -0.51 12.72
N SER A 357 3.62 -0.17 13.63
CA SER A 357 2.48 0.71 13.34
C SER A 357 2.90 2.14 12.98
N ASP A 358 4.03 2.60 13.50
CA ASP A 358 4.58 3.95 13.30
C ASP A 358 6.04 3.90 12.80
N THR A 359 6.47 2.77 12.20
CA THR A 359 7.83 2.60 11.65
C THR A 359 7.85 2.96 10.16
N VAL A 360 8.73 3.90 9.80
CA VAL A 360 9.08 4.23 8.41
C VAL A 360 10.05 3.19 7.85
N GLY A 361 9.86 2.80 6.59
CA GLY A 361 10.67 1.81 5.89
C GLY A 361 9.94 1.24 4.67
N TRP A 362 10.66 0.50 3.82
CA TRP A 362 10.00 -0.25 2.75
C TRP A 362 9.62 -1.64 3.26
N PHE A 363 8.35 -1.83 3.61
CA PHE A 363 7.85 -3.10 4.16
C PHE A 363 7.16 -3.99 3.14
N THR A 364 6.83 -3.46 1.95
CA THR A 364 6.00 -4.14 0.95
C THR A 364 6.34 -5.61 0.79
N SER A 365 5.33 -6.47 0.91
CA SER A 365 5.41 -7.88 0.56
C SER A 365 4.83 -8.09 -0.83
N ILE A 366 5.48 -8.89 -1.67
CA ILE A 366 4.96 -9.28 -2.98
C ILE A 366 4.87 -10.80 -3.02
N TYR A 367 3.74 -11.34 -3.44
CA TYR A 367 3.54 -12.78 -3.58
C TYR A 367 2.62 -13.12 -4.76
N PRO A 368 2.83 -14.27 -5.42
CA PRO A 368 2.01 -14.70 -6.53
C PRO A 368 0.68 -15.29 -6.04
N LEU A 369 -0.42 -14.79 -6.61
CA LEU A 369 -1.76 -15.37 -6.50
C LEU A 369 -2.14 -16.00 -7.83
N MET A 370 -2.33 -17.32 -7.82
CA MET A 370 -2.63 -18.09 -9.03
C MET A 370 -4.14 -18.30 -9.16
N LEU A 371 -4.73 -17.72 -10.20
CA LEU A 371 -6.16 -17.77 -10.46
C LEU A 371 -6.43 -18.62 -11.71
N ASN A 372 -7.40 -19.54 -11.62
CA ASN A 372 -7.76 -20.42 -12.72
C ASN A 372 -9.27 -20.69 -12.73
N ALA A 373 -9.93 -20.44 -13.87
CA ALA A 373 -11.35 -20.75 -14.06
C ALA A 373 -11.68 -20.99 -15.55
N PRO A 374 -12.60 -21.93 -15.89
CA PRO A 374 -13.05 -22.18 -17.27
C PRO A 374 -13.71 -20.97 -17.91
N MET A 375 -13.46 -20.64 -19.19
CA MET A 375 -13.91 -19.37 -19.83
C MET A 375 -15.39 -18.99 -19.65
N ASN A 376 -16.27 -19.97 -19.45
CA ASN A 376 -17.72 -19.78 -19.24
C ASN A 376 -18.14 -19.64 -17.76
N GLU A 377 -17.20 -19.62 -16.82
CA GLU A 377 -17.46 -19.51 -15.39
C GLU A 377 -18.18 -18.18 -15.06
N PRO A 378 -19.32 -18.20 -14.36
CA PRO A 378 -20.03 -16.99 -13.97
C PRO A 378 -19.21 -16.10 -13.04
N VAL A 379 -19.37 -14.78 -13.16
CA VAL A 379 -18.64 -13.79 -12.33
C VAL A 379 -18.82 -14.02 -10.83
N GLY A 380 -20.00 -14.46 -10.38
CA GLY A 380 -20.24 -14.81 -8.99
C GLY A 380 -19.35 -15.94 -8.46
N GLU A 381 -18.98 -16.92 -9.30
CA GLU A 381 -18.04 -17.97 -8.94
C GLU A 381 -16.59 -17.49 -9.01
N LEU A 382 -16.25 -16.58 -9.94
CA LEU A 382 -14.93 -15.91 -9.96
C LEU A 382 -14.68 -15.12 -8.67
N ILE A 383 -15.70 -14.42 -8.16
CA ILE A 383 -15.61 -13.68 -6.89
C ILE A 383 -15.29 -14.64 -5.74
N LYS A 384 -15.98 -15.79 -5.66
CA LYS A 384 -15.70 -16.80 -4.63
C LYS A 384 -14.30 -17.40 -4.78
N LEU A 385 -13.90 -17.75 -5.99
CA LEU A 385 -12.57 -18.29 -6.28
C LEU A 385 -11.48 -17.32 -5.81
N VAL A 386 -11.57 -16.04 -6.18
CA VAL A 386 -10.58 -15.02 -5.78
C VAL A 386 -10.56 -14.86 -4.27
N LYS A 387 -11.73 -14.75 -3.64
CA LYS A 387 -11.85 -14.64 -2.18
C LYS A 387 -11.21 -15.83 -1.47
N ASP A 388 -11.53 -17.06 -1.89
CA ASP A 388 -11.01 -18.27 -1.25
C ASP A 388 -9.51 -18.43 -1.51
N SER A 389 -9.04 -18.09 -2.71
CA SER A 389 -7.61 -18.11 -3.07
C SER A 389 -6.83 -17.09 -2.25
N TYR A 390 -7.32 -15.84 -2.16
CA TYR A 390 -6.68 -14.76 -1.41
C TYR A 390 -6.61 -15.09 0.09
N ARG A 391 -7.68 -15.65 0.67
CA ARG A 391 -7.72 -16.03 2.09
C ARG A 391 -6.98 -17.32 2.41
N GLY A 392 -6.72 -18.15 1.41
CA GLY A 392 -5.89 -19.35 1.54
C GLY A 392 -4.41 -19.03 1.69
N VAL A 393 -4.00 -17.78 1.42
CA VAL A 393 -2.61 -17.35 1.53
C VAL A 393 -2.19 -17.26 3.01
N PRO A 394 -1.15 -17.98 3.45
CA PRO A 394 -0.67 -17.90 4.82
C PRO A 394 -0.04 -16.54 5.11
N ASP A 395 -0.31 -16.00 6.30
CA ASP A 395 0.25 -14.75 6.83
C ASP A 395 0.26 -13.58 5.83
N ASN A 396 -0.81 -13.45 5.05
CA ASN A 396 -0.97 -12.43 4.01
C ASN A 396 0.22 -12.36 3.02
N GLY A 397 0.90 -13.49 2.81
CA GLY A 397 1.89 -13.68 1.75
C GLY A 397 3.32 -13.27 2.09
N ILE A 398 3.58 -12.74 3.29
CA ILE A 398 4.92 -12.33 3.71
C ILE A 398 5.94 -13.49 3.66
N GLY A 399 5.46 -14.72 3.88
CA GLY A 399 6.27 -15.93 3.85
C GLY A 399 6.88 -16.25 2.49
N PHE A 400 6.24 -15.86 1.38
CA PHE A 400 6.77 -16.10 0.03
C PHE A 400 8.13 -15.43 -0.16
N GLY A 401 8.22 -14.12 0.13
CA GLY A 401 9.46 -13.36 0.02
C GLY A 401 10.52 -13.87 1.01
N ALA A 402 10.13 -14.25 2.22
CA ALA A 402 11.05 -14.82 3.20
C ALA A 402 11.66 -16.15 2.71
N LEU A 403 10.84 -17.07 2.17
CA LEU A 403 11.31 -18.33 1.59
C LEU A 403 12.21 -18.12 0.38
N ARG A 404 11.78 -17.29 -0.58
CA ARG A 404 12.53 -17.02 -1.81
C ARG A 404 13.86 -16.34 -1.53
N TYR A 405 13.87 -15.28 -0.72
CA TYR A 405 15.02 -14.36 -0.62
C TYR A 405 15.87 -14.52 0.63
N LEU A 406 15.31 -15.00 1.75
CA LEU A 406 16.03 -15.11 3.03
C LEU A 406 16.43 -16.55 3.32
N ALA A 407 15.48 -17.49 3.19
CA ALA A 407 15.76 -18.92 3.31
C ALA A 407 16.51 -19.48 2.09
N ASN A 408 16.51 -18.76 0.96
CA ASN A 408 17.11 -19.15 -0.32
C ASN A 408 16.57 -20.49 -0.84
N ASP A 409 15.24 -20.66 -0.83
CA ASP A 409 14.62 -21.88 -1.35
C ASP A 409 14.74 -21.95 -2.88
N HIS A 410 15.66 -22.78 -3.37
CA HIS A 410 15.96 -22.89 -4.80
C HIS A 410 14.80 -23.42 -5.65
N GLU A 411 13.88 -24.21 -5.09
CA GLU A 411 12.74 -24.74 -5.83
C GLU A 411 11.70 -23.65 -6.05
N ILE A 412 11.37 -22.89 -4.99
CA ILE A 412 10.51 -21.72 -5.10
C ILE A 412 11.15 -20.68 -6.03
N GLN A 413 12.47 -20.47 -5.94
CA GLN A 413 13.17 -19.52 -6.82
C GLN A 413 13.00 -19.89 -8.30
N ALA A 414 13.26 -21.15 -8.65
CA ALA A 414 13.18 -21.64 -10.02
C ALA A 414 11.74 -21.64 -10.56
N LEU A 415 10.77 -22.06 -9.75
CA LEU A 415 9.35 -22.06 -10.13
C LEU A 415 8.84 -20.64 -10.35
N ASP A 416 9.15 -19.72 -9.45
CA ASP A 416 8.77 -18.32 -9.58
C ASP A 416 9.37 -17.70 -10.84
N GLU A 417 10.68 -17.85 -11.07
CA GLU A 417 11.35 -17.36 -12.30
C GLU A 417 10.72 -17.92 -13.58
N SER A 418 10.34 -19.21 -13.58
CA SER A 418 9.70 -19.84 -14.73
C SER A 418 8.28 -19.32 -15.01
N THR A 419 7.64 -18.66 -14.05
CA THR A 419 6.26 -18.19 -14.15
C THR A 419 6.13 -16.66 -14.16
N SER A 420 7.21 -15.90 -13.91
CA SER A 420 7.18 -14.43 -13.79
C SER A 420 7.12 -13.65 -15.10
N SER A 421 7.32 -14.28 -16.27
CA SER A 421 7.52 -13.54 -17.53
C SER A 421 6.29 -12.72 -17.99
N TYR A 422 5.09 -13.03 -17.48
CA TYR A 422 3.81 -12.45 -17.90
C TYR A 422 2.90 -12.13 -16.71
N ASN A 423 3.49 -11.69 -15.58
CA ASN A 423 2.77 -11.40 -14.35
C ASN A 423 1.98 -10.08 -14.39
N VAL A 424 0.82 -10.06 -13.74
CA VAL A 424 0.11 -8.81 -13.44
C VAL A 424 0.48 -8.41 -12.02
N VAL A 425 1.12 -7.26 -11.83
CA VAL A 425 1.34 -6.70 -10.50
C VAL A 425 0.08 -5.93 -10.10
N PHE A 426 -0.51 -6.27 -8.96
CA PHE A 426 -1.70 -5.61 -8.44
C PHE A 426 -1.41 -4.99 -7.08
N ASN A 427 -1.70 -3.69 -6.96
CA ASN A 427 -1.55 -2.94 -5.71
C ASN A 427 -2.83 -2.16 -5.40
N TYR A 428 -3.36 -2.36 -4.19
CA TYR A 428 -4.48 -1.58 -3.65
C TYR A 428 -4.00 -0.67 -2.52
N LEU A 429 -3.96 0.63 -2.78
CA LEU A 429 -3.39 1.65 -1.90
C LEU A 429 -4.34 2.11 -0.77
N GLY A 430 -5.57 1.58 -0.76
CA GLY A 430 -6.61 1.93 0.20
C GLY A 430 -7.29 3.27 -0.10
N GLN A 431 -7.92 3.82 0.94
CA GLN A 431 -8.60 5.11 0.90
C GLN A 431 -7.61 6.24 1.24
N PHE A 432 -7.46 7.21 0.33
CA PHE A 432 -6.53 8.34 0.46
C PHE A 432 -7.17 9.64 0.97
N ASP A 433 -8.51 9.70 1.00
CA ASP A 433 -9.26 10.89 1.42
C ASP A 433 -8.98 11.33 2.87
N ASN A 434 -8.55 10.39 3.72
CA ASN A 434 -8.33 10.64 5.15
C ASN A 434 -6.94 11.22 5.48
N ILE A 435 -6.07 11.39 4.48
CA ILE A 435 -4.71 11.91 4.68
C ILE A 435 -4.71 13.44 4.80
N SER A 436 -5.69 14.13 4.22
CA SER A 436 -5.85 15.59 4.34
C SER A 436 -7.13 15.88 5.10
N SER A 437 -7.07 15.94 6.44
CA SER A 437 -8.21 16.46 7.20
C SER A 437 -8.48 17.91 6.78
N ALA A 438 -9.73 18.35 6.75
CA ALA A 438 -10.08 19.74 6.42
C ALA A 438 -9.46 20.80 7.36
N LYS A 439 -8.74 20.38 8.42
CA LYS A 439 -8.04 21.22 9.38
C LYS A 439 -6.50 21.13 9.28
N SER A 440 -5.97 20.30 8.38
CA SER A 440 -4.53 20.10 8.20
C SER A 440 -3.85 21.37 7.69
N ALA A 441 -2.67 21.69 8.24
CA ALA A 441 -1.84 22.79 7.75
C ALA A 441 -1.24 22.50 6.37
N PHE A 442 -1.04 21.22 6.05
CA PHE A 442 -0.60 20.75 4.74
C PHE A 442 -1.75 20.11 3.97
N SER A 443 -1.79 20.33 2.65
CA SER A 443 -2.73 19.66 1.73
C SER A 443 -2.02 19.24 0.45
N PHE A 444 -2.49 18.20 -0.22
CA PHE A 444 -1.86 17.75 -1.47
C PHE A 444 -1.93 18.81 -2.57
N ALA A 445 -0.87 18.87 -3.37
CA ALA A 445 -0.74 19.71 -4.54
C ALA A 445 -0.88 18.85 -5.81
N GLU A 446 -1.46 19.42 -6.87
CA GLU A 446 -1.77 18.69 -8.12
C GLU A 446 -0.68 18.81 -9.18
N GLU A 447 0.31 19.69 -8.98
CA GLU A 447 1.39 19.90 -9.92
C GLU A 447 2.29 18.66 -10.05
N LYS A 448 2.75 18.40 -11.27
CA LYS A 448 3.67 17.29 -11.55
C LYS A 448 5.02 17.52 -10.90
N THR A 449 5.68 16.44 -10.48
CA THR A 449 6.97 16.47 -9.78
C THR A 449 8.12 15.81 -10.55
N GLY A 450 7.95 15.59 -11.86
CA GLY A 450 8.90 14.85 -12.68
C GLY A 450 8.76 13.33 -12.54
N LEU A 451 9.68 12.58 -13.15
CA LEU A 451 9.65 11.12 -13.13
C LEU A 451 10.14 10.56 -11.79
N SER A 452 9.39 9.64 -11.21
CA SER A 452 9.73 8.95 -9.96
C SER A 452 10.87 7.94 -10.12
N SER A 453 10.99 7.35 -11.31
CA SER A 453 12.06 6.44 -11.70
C SER A 453 12.76 6.93 -12.97
N SER A 454 14.04 6.60 -13.12
CA SER A 454 14.77 6.86 -14.36
C SER A 454 14.11 6.15 -15.54
N ALA A 455 14.06 6.82 -16.69
CA ALA A 455 13.64 6.22 -17.95
C ALA A 455 14.61 5.12 -18.46
N GLU A 456 15.84 5.07 -17.93
CA GLU A 456 16.82 4.02 -18.25
C GLU A 456 16.53 2.71 -17.49
N ASN A 457 15.79 2.79 -16.39
CA ASN A 457 15.36 1.63 -15.63
C ASN A 457 14.29 0.89 -16.43
N LYS A 458 14.66 -0.24 -17.04
CA LYS A 458 13.69 -1.16 -17.64
C LYS A 458 12.93 -1.82 -16.49
N ILE A 459 11.65 -1.51 -16.34
CA ILE A 459 10.81 -2.12 -15.32
C ILE A 459 10.32 -3.46 -15.86
N ASP A 460 10.70 -4.57 -15.22
CA ASP A 460 10.48 -5.92 -15.77
C ASP A 460 9.03 -6.43 -15.68
N ASP A 461 8.15 -5.69 -15.02
CA ASP A 461 6.76 -6.05 -14.79
C ASP A 461 5.96 -6.06 -16.11
N PHE A 462 5.13 -7.09 -16.34
CA PHE A 462 4.37 -7.18 -17.60
C PHE A 462 3.25 -6.15 -17.66
N ILE A 463 2.35 -6.13 -16.68
CA ILE A 463 1.33 -5.09 -16.49
C ILE A 463 1.26 -4.76 -15.01
N THR A 464 1.22 -3.47 -14.66
CA THR A 464 0.92 -3.00 -13.30
C THR A 464 -0.48 -2.42 -13.25
N VAL A 465 -1.29 -2.85 -12.27
CA VAL A 465 -2.62 -2.33 -11.97
C VAL A 465 -2.60 -1.75 -10.56
N ASN A 466 -2.71 -0.43 -10.46
CA ASN A 466 -2.83 0.29 -9.20
C ASN A 466 -4.29 0.73 -8.99
N ALA A 467 -4.83 0.46 -7.82
CA ALA A 467 -6.18 0.86 -7.43
C ALA A 467 -6.14 1.67 -6.13
N LEU A 468 -6.84 2.80 -6.12
CA LEU A 468 -6.95 3.67 -4.94
C LEU A 468 -8.30 4.37 -4.90
N ILE A 469 -8.76 4.74 -3.71
CA ILE A 469 -9.97 5.56 -3.56
C ILE A 469 -9.54 6.98 -3.19
N TYR A 470 -9.92 7.93 -4.05
CA TYR A 470 -9.64 9.35 -3.89
C TYR A 470 -10.86 10.16 -4.34
N GLN A 471 -11.20 11.17 -3.53
CA GLN A 471 -12.40 11.98 -3.60
C GLN A 471 -13.67 11.12 -3.75
N GLY A 472 -13.77 10.05 -2.96
CA GLY A 472 -14.91 9.12 -3.00
C GLY A 472 -15.01 8.25 -4.26
N ARG A 473 -13.99 8.26 -5.13
CA ARG A 473 -13.97 7.52 -6.41
C ARG A 473 -12.84 6.51 -6.45
N LEU A 474 -13.15 5.27 -6.83
CA LEU A 474 -12.13 4.28 -7.16
C LEU A 474 -11.47 4.70 -8.48
N LYS A 475 -10.18 5.04 -8.40
CA LYS A 475 -9.32 5.26 -9.55
C LYS A 475 -8.49 4.00 -9.79
N VAL A 476 -8.44 3.57 -11.04
CA VAL A 476 -7.61 2.45 -11.49
C VAL A 476 -6.64 2.97 -12.54
N ASP A 477 -5.34 2.83 -12.27
CA ASP A 477 -4.25 3.19 -13.15
C ASP A 477 -3.57 1.90 -13.63
N VAL A 478 -3.44 1.74 -14.94
CA VAL A 478 -2.78 0.59 -15.58
C VAL A 478 -1.57 1.08 -16.36
N SER A 479 -0.43 0.42 -16.20
CA SER A 479 0.79 0.72 -16.95
C SER A 479 1.50 -0.54 -17.44
N SER A 480 2.20 -0.42 -18.55
CA SER A 480 3.02 -1.49 -19.11
C SER A 480 4.11 -0.93 -20.04
N ILE A 481 5.29 -1.57 -20.04
CA ILE A 481 6.32 -1.37 -21.07
C ILE A 481 6.28 -2.43 -22.16
N LYS A 482 5.51 -3.52 -21.96
CA LYS A 482 5.45 -4.66 -22.89
C LYS A 482 4.19 -4.61 -23.76
N VAL A 483 3.18 -3.83 -23.36
CA VAL A 483 1.88 -3.72 -24.03
C VAL A 483 1.70 -2.28 -24.52
N GLY A 484 1.50 -2.12 -25.83
CA GLY A 484 1.29 -0.80 -26.44
C GLY A 484 -0.05 -0.14 -26.07
N GLU A 485 -0.14 1.17 -26.26
CA GLU A 485 -1.29 2.01 -25.83
C GLU A 485 -2.65 1.48 -26.30
N ALA A 486 -2.76 0.99 -27.53
CA ALA A 486 -4.04 0.50 -28.08
C ALA A 486 -4.54 -0.76 -27.35
N GLN A 487 -3.64 -1.69 -27.06
CA GLN A 487 -3.95 -2.92 -26.32
C GLN A 487 -4.24 -2.60 -24.85
N LEU A 488 -3.49 -1.65 -24.26
CA LEU A 488 -3.72 -1.20 -22.89
C LEU A 488 -5.09 -0.51 -22.74
N ALA A 489 -5.50 0.30 -23.71
CA ALA A 489 -6.82 0.92 -23.73
C ALA A 489 -7.96 -0.11 -23.87
N GLN A 490 -7.73 -1.19 -24.62
CA GLN A 490 -8.67 -2.30 -24.72
C GLN A 490 -8.80 -3.05 -23.39
N LEU A 491 -7.69 -3.38 -22.73
CA LEU A 491 -7.69 -3.96 -21.39
C LEU A 491 -8.40 -3.03 -20.38
N LEU A 492 -8.16 -1.73 -20.45
CA LEU A 492 -8.82 -0.75 -19.57
C LEU A 492 -10.35 -0.78 -19.72
N SER A 493 -10.83 -0.90 -20.96
CA SER A 493 -12.27 -1.01 -21.25
C SER A 493 -12.87 -2.29 -20.65
N TYR A 494 -12.15 -3.42 -20.75
CA TYR A 494 -12.58 -4.68 -20.12
C TYR A 494 -12.54 -4.62 -18.59
N LEU A 495 -11.59 -3.88 -18.00
CA LEU A 495 -11.50 -3.66 -16.56
C LEU A 495 -12.70 -2.85 -16.05
N GLU A 496 -13.00 -1.72 -16.70
CA GLU A 496 -14.15 -0.88 -16.37
C GLU A 496 -15.46 -1.69 -16.42
N GLN A 497 -15.70 -2.41 -17.52
CA GLN A 497 -16.86 -3.29 -17.68
C GLN A 497 -16.90 -4.43 -16.65
N SER A 498 -15.74 -4.98 -16.28
CA SER A 498 -15.67 -6.07 -15.29
C SER A 498 -16.02 -5.59 -13.89
N ILE A 499 -15.68 -4.35 -13.52
CA ILE A 499 -16.10 -3.76 -12.23
C ILE A 499 -17.63 -3.63 -12.19
N GLU A 500 -18.25 -3.12 -13.25
CA GLU A 500 -19.72 -3.04 -13.35
C GLU A 500 -20.36 -4.42 -13.24
N THR A 501 -19.80 -5.42 -13.92
CA THR A 501 -20.32 -6.80 -13.90
C THR A 501 -20.19 -7.44 -12.52
N VAL A 502 -19.10 -7.18 -11.79
CA VAL A 502 -18.92 -7.61 -10.40
C VAL A 502 -19.98 -6.98 -9.49
N LEU A 503 -20.21 -5.66 -9.60
CA LEU A 503 -21.26 -4.98 -8.84
C LEU A 503 -22.66 -5.56 -9.14
N LEU A 504 -22.99 -5.78 -10.41
CA LEU A 504 -24.25 -6.40 -10.82
C LEU A 504 -24.40 -7.83 -10.24
N ALA A 505 -23.33 -8.63 -10.22
CA ALA A 505 -23.34 -9.96 -9.63
C ALA A 505 -23.57 -9.91 -8.10
N CYS A 506 -23.01 -8.90 -7.41
CA CYS A 506 -23.24 -8.67 -5.99
C CYS A 506 -24.69 -8.26 -5.71
N HIS A 507 -25.25 -7.30 -6.46
CA HIS A 507 -26.64 -6.89 -6.30
C HIS A 507 -27.63 -8.02 -6.56
N SER A 508 -27.39 -8.79 -7.62
CA SER A 508 -28.23 -9.95 -7.95
C SER A 508 -28.22 -10.97 -6.82
N LYS A 509 -27.06 -11.17 -6.17
CA LYS A 509 -26.94 -12.09 -5.04
C LYS A 509 -27.64 -11.59 -3.78
N LEU A 510 -27.57 -10.30 -3.49
CA LEU A 510 -28.27 -9.70 -2.37
C LEU A 510 -29.79 -9.79 -2.54
N ALA A 511 -30.30 -9.47 -3.73
CA ALA A 511 -31.72 -9.63 -4.03
C ALA A 511 -32.19 -11.08 -3.89
N GLU A 512 -31.38 -12.07 -4.31
CA GLU A 512 -31.67 -13.48 -4.08
C GLU A 512 -31.75 -13.82 -2.58
N GLN A 513 -30.82 -13.32 -1.77
CA GLN A 513 -30.78 -13.55 -0.32
C GLN A 513 -31.98 -12.91 0.40
N GLU A 514 -32.37 -11.70 0.01
CA GLU A 514 -33.54 -11.00 0.55
C GLU A 514 -34.84 -11.77 0.24
N MET A 515 -35.04 -12.19 -1.03
CA MET A 515 -36.21 -12.99 -1.39
C MET A 515 -36.30 -14.31 -0.61
N ILE A 516 -35.18 -14.98 -0.37
CA ILE A 516 -35.13 -16.21 0.44
C ILE A 516 -35.47 -15.91 1.90
N ALA A 517 -34.97 -14.80 2.46
CA ALA A 517 -35.28 -14.38 3.83
C ALA A 517 -36.78 -14.07 4.00
N GLU A 518 -37.37 -13.30 3.09
CA GLU A 518 -38.81 -12.99 3.07
C GLU A 518 -39.66 -14.26 2.97
N TYR A 519 -39.29 -15.20 2.08
CA TYR A 519 -39.96 -16.48 1.96
C TYR A 519 -39.90 -17.30 3.27
N ASN A 520 -38.75 -17.33 3.93
CA ASN A 520 -38.57 -18.06 5.18
C ASN A 520 -39.39 -17.45 6.33
N GLU A 521 -39.47 -16.12 6.43
CA GLU A 521 -40.33 -15.42 7.39
C GLU A 521 -41.82 -15.69 7.14
N LEU A 522 -42.24 -15.70 5.87
CA LEU A 522 -43.60 -16.09 5.48
C LEU A 522 -43.89 -17.56 5.81
N ALA A 523 -42.94 -18.46 5.56
CA ALA A 523 -43.08 -19.88 5.89
C ALA A 523 -43.16 -20.13 7.41
N HIS A 524 -42.47 -19.32 8.23
CA HIS A 524 -42.50 -19.43 9.70
C HIS A 524 -43.73 -18.75 10.34
N SER A 525 -44.40 -17.85 9.63
CA SER A 525 -45.63 -17.19 10.09
C SER A 525 -46.92 -17.92 9.70
N LEU A 526 -46.84 -18.98 8.89
CA LEU A 526 -47.97 -19.86 8.58
C LEU A 526 -48.27 -20.79 9.78
N PRO A 527 -49.53 -20.85 10.28
CA PRO A 527 -49.88 -21.74 11.38
C PRO A 527 -49.72 -23.21 10.96
N LYS A 528 -49.03 -24.01 11.79
CA LYS A 528 -48.96 -25.48 11.64
C LYS A 528 -50.36 -26.10 11.78
N GLN A 529 -51.14 -26.11 10.72
CA GLN A 529 -52.32 -26.97 10.63
C GLN A 529 -51.90 -28.34 10.08
N VAL A 530 -51.65 -29.27 11.00
CA VAL A 530 -51.82 -30.70 10.72
C VAL A 530 -52.85 -31.20 11.73
N GLU A 531 -54.12 -31.10 11.35
CA GLU A 531 -55.14 -31.94 11.97
C GLU A 531 -55.02 -33.35 11.39
N ALA A 532 -54.87 -34.30 12.30
CA ALA A 532 -54.95 -35.72 12.04
C ALA A 532 -56.31 -36.04 11.39
N ILE A 533 -56.28 -36.67 10.21
CA ILE A 533 -57.43 -37.40 9.69
C ILE A 533 -57.21 -38.87 10.06
N GLU A 534 -57.84 -39.29 11.16
CA GLU A 534 -58.20 -40.69 11.39
C GLU A 534 -59.37 -41.03 10.46
N ILE A 535 -59.18 -41.96 9.51
CA ILE A 535 -60.20 -42.93 9.07
C ILE A 535 -59.51 -44.27 8.84
#